data_AF-A0A3C0NLG9-F1
#
_entry.id   AF-A0A3C0NLG9-F1
#
_cell.length_a   1.000
_cell.length_b   1.000
_cell.length_c   1.000
_cell.angle_alpha   90.00
_cell.angle_beta   90.00
_cell.angle_gamma   90.00
#
_symmetry.space_group_name_H-M   'P 1'
#
loop_
_entity.id
_entity.type
_entity.pdbx_description
1 polymer ?
#
loop_
_entity_poly.entity_id
_entity_poly.type
_entity_poly.pdbx_seq_one_letter_code
_entity_poly.pdbx_strand_id
1 'polypeptide(L)'
;MKTSFYSAEILAAYEKKNRIWKAVLAALCLAALGLIVLFCLRTNTLNAPRMEGYATLTFLLAGWVGITIHGAALRYDRALAAHIGRILEAQGEERRVRGRVTVEKKSAAIPGSIDVRRVRIETADGTERAFVGAPFAAALEKAAAADGETTLCLIGGYVTGVER
;
A
#
# COMPACT_ATOMS: atom_id res chain seq x y z
N MET A 1 19.68 17.35 -11.09
CA MET A 1 18.81 16.27 -11.61
C MET A 1 17.84 15.84 -10.52
N LYS A 2 16.53 15.85 -10.77
CA LYS A 2 15.49 15.48 -9.80
C LYS A 2 15.22 13.97 -9.84
N THR A 3 15.36 13.30 -8.70
CA THR A 3 14.93 11.91 -8.50
C THR A 3 13.57 11.94 -7.83
N SER A 4 12.50 11.65 -8.58
CA SER A 4 11.15 11.54 -8.03
C SER A 4 10.91 10.13 -7.49
N PHE A 5 10.38 10.01 -6.27
CA PHE A 5 9.95 8.74 -5.71
C PHE A 5 8.54 8.34 -6.17
N TYR A 6 7.78 9.32 -6.65
CA TYR A 6 6.41 9.15 -7.11
C TYR A 6 6.37 9.36 -8.62
N SER A 7 5.76 8.42 -9.35
CA SER A 7 5.60 8.51 -10.80
C SER A 7 4.27 7.89 -11.24
N ALA A 8 3.82 8.25 -12.44
CA ALA A 8 2.65 7.65 -13.06
C ALA A 8 2.81 6.13 -13.26
N GLU A 9 4.03 5.66 -13.50
CA GLU A 9 4.34 4.23 -13.62
C GLU A 9 4.12 3.48 -12.30
N ILE A 10 4.54 4.07 -11.17
CA ILE A 10 4.34 3.49 -9.84
C ILE A 10 2.85 3.47 -9.50
N LEU A 11 2.12 4.55 -9.81
CA LEU A 11 0.66 4.59 -9.66
C LEU A 11 -0.01 3.44 -10.43
N ALA A 12 0.30 3.32 -11.73
CA ALA A 12 -0.26 2.27 -12.58
C ALA A 12 0.06 0.86 -12.06
N ALA A 13 1.25 0.64 -11.50
CA ALA A 13 1.62 -0.63 -10.90
C ALA A 13 0.73 -0.99 -9.68
N TYR A 14 0.45 -0.04 -8.79
CA TYR A 14 -0.44 -0.27 -7.64
C TYR A 14 -1.90 -0.40 -8.04
N GLU A 15 -2.37 0.34 -9.04
CA GLU A 15 -3.71 0.16 -9.60
C GLU A 15 -3.89 -1.22 -10.26
N LYS A 16 -2.88 -1.69 -11.00
CA LYS A 16 -2.86 -3.03 -11.57
C LYS A 16 -2.90 -4.10 -10.48
N LYS A 17 -2.10 -3.96 -9.41
CA LYS A 17 -2.14 -4.88 -8.25
C LYS A 17 -3.51 -4.91 -7.60
N ASN A 18 -4.12 -3.75 -7.33
CA ASN A 18 -5.47 -3.65 -6.78
C ASN A 18 -6.50 -4.37 -7.68
N ARG A 19 -6.39 -4.21 -9.01
CA ARG A 19 -7.26 -4.92 -9.97
C ARG A 19 -7.07 -6.43 -9.92
N ILE A 20 -5.82 -6.90 -9.85
CA ILE A 20 -5.50 -8.33 -9.72
C ILE A 20 -6.12 -8.89 -8.43
N TRP A 21 -5.96 -8.21 -7.29
CA TRP A 21 -6.56 -8.67 -6.04
C TRP A 21 -8.08 -8.72 -6.07
N LYS A 22 -8.74 -7.75 -6.72
CA LYS A 22 -10.19 -7.82 -6.95
C LYS A 22 -10.58 -9.02 -7.80
N ALA A 23 -9.83 -9.31 -8.86
CA ALA A 23 -10.06 -10.47 -9.71
C ALA A 23 -9.85 -11.79 -8.95
N VAL A 24 -8.80 -11.88 -8.13
CA VAL A 24 -8.54 -13.04 -7.25
C VAL A 24 -9.69 -13.24 -6.27
N LEU A 25 -10.19 -12.17 -5.64
CA LEU A 25 -11.33 -12.26 -4.72
C LEU A 25 -12.60 -12.72 -5.46
N ALA A 26 -12.87 -12.18 -6.66
CA ALA A 26 -14.00 -12.59 -7.49
C ALA A 26 -13.89 -14.07 -7.90
N ALA A 27 -12.71 -14.52 -8.33
CA ALA A 27 -12.46 -15.91 -8.68
C ALA A 27 -12.64 -16.85 -7.46
N LEU A 28 -12.21 -16.42 -6.28
CA LEU A 28 -12.41 -17.16 -5.03
C LEU A 28 -13.90 -17.30 -4.68
N CYS A 29 -14.69 -16.23 -4.84
CA CYS A 29 -16.14 -16.29 -4.65
C CYS A 29 -16.81 -17.23 -5.66
N LEU A 30 -16.42 -17.18 -6.94
CA LEU A 30 -16.96 -18.07 -7.98
C LEU A 30 -16.59 -19.53 -7.73
N ALA A 31 -15.36 -19.80 -7.30
CA ALA A 31 -14.91 -21.15 -6.96
C ALA A 31 -15.66 -21.71 -5.74
N ALA A 32 -15.85 -20.90 -4.70
CA ALA A 32 -16.65 -21.28 -3.53
C ALA A 32 -18.10 -21.60 -3.92
N LEU A 33 -18.72 -20.77 -4.77
CA LEU A 33 -20.06 -21.02 -5.30
C LEU A 33 -20.13 -22.34 -6.08
N GLY A 34 -19.14 -22.60 -6.95
CA GLY A 34 -19.06 -23.84 -7.71
C GLY A 34 -18.95 -25.09 -6.82
N LEU A 35 -18.15 -25.02 -5.76
CA LEU A 35 -18.03 -26.12 -4.79
C LEU A 35 -19.34 -26.42 -4.06
N ILE A 36 -20.10 -25.39 -3.70
CA ILE A 36 -21.41 -25.56 -3.06
C ILE A 36 -22.38 -26.26 -4.00
N VAL A 37 -22.47 -25.80 -5.25
CA VAL A 37 -23.33 -26.45 -6.26
C VAL A 37 -22.94 -27.92 -6.41
N LEU A 38 -21.64 -28.22 -6.44
CA LEU A 38 -21.15 -29.59 -6.53
C LEU A 38 -21.49 -30.43 -5.30
N PHE A 39 -21.38 -29.87 -4.09
CA PHE A 39 -21.80 -30.54 -2.86
C PHE A 39 -23.31 -30.81 -2.87
N CYS A 40 -24.13 -29.83 -3.26
CA CYS A 40 -25.58 -30.01 -3.40
C CYS A 40 -25.93 -31.14 -4.38
N LEU A 41 -25.27 -31.20 -5.54
CA LEU A 41 -25.50 -32.25 -6.55
C LEU A 41 -25.05 -33.66 -6.10
N ARG A 42 -24.11 -33.76 -5.16
CA ARG A 42 -23.56 -35.04 -4.67
C ARG A 42 -24.11 -35.46 -3.30
N THR A 43 -25.00 -34.65 -2.73
CA THR A 43 -25.61 -34.93 -1.43
C THR A 43 -26.77 -35.92 -1.58
N ASN A 44 -26.71 -37.00 -0.79
CA ASN A 44 -27.75 -37.98 -0.59
C ASN A 44 -28.03 -38.09 0.92
N THR A 45 -29.14 -38.70 1.31
CA THR A 45 -29.56 -38.84 2.72
C THR A 45 -28.51 -39.52 3.61
N LEU A 46 -27.67 -40.40 3.06
CA LEU A 46 -26.63 -41.12 3.80
C LEU A 46 -25.34 -40.32 4.04
N ASN A 47 -25.05 -39.28 3.24
CA ASN A 47 -23.81 -38.50 3.34
C ASN A 47 -24.04 -37.02 3.68
N ALA A 48 -25.29 -36.58 3.81
CA ALA A 48 -25.69 -35.22 4.17
C ALA A 48 -24.88 -34.61 5.33
N PRO A 49 -24.73 -35.25 6.51
CA PRO A 49 -24.00 -34.64 7.62
C PRO A 49 -22.50 -34.46 7.33
N ARG A 50 -21.90 -35.32 6.50
CA ARG A 50 -20.49 -35.19 6.09
C ARG A 50 -20.32 -34.07 5.06
N MET A 51 -21.23 -33.98 4.09
CA MET A 51 -21.22 -32.94 3.05
C MET A 51 -21.45 -31.55 3.64
N GLU A 52 -22.35 -31.43 4.63
CA GLU A 52 -22.56 -30.19 5.39
C GLU A 52 -21.28 -29.75 6.12
N GLY A 53 -20.56 -30.69 6.75
CA GLY A 53 -19.28 -30.42 7.37
C GLY A 53 -18.22 -29.91 6.38
N TYR A 54 -18.10 -30.54 5.22
CA TYR A 54 -17.16 -30.09 4.17
C TYR A 54 -17.54 -28.72 3.58
N ALA A 55 -18.83 -28.46 3.37
CA ALA A 55 -19.31 -27.16 2.91
C ALA A 55 -19.01 -26.07 3.94
N THR A 56 -19.29 -26.32 5.22
CA THR A 56 -19.03 -25.40 6.32
C THR A 56 -17.55 -25.07 6.44
N LEU A 57 -16.68 -26.09 6.43
CA LEU A 57 -15.23 -25.89 6.49
C LEU A 57 -14.72 -25.07 5.30
N THR A 58 -15.21 -25.36 4.09
CA THR A 58 -14.84 -24.64 2.86
C THR A 58 -15.21 -23.16 2.96
N PHE A 59 -16.41 -22.85 3.44
CA PHE A 59 -16.87 -21.47 3.64
C PHE A 59 -16.05 -20.74 4.69
N LEU A 60 -15.74 -21.39 5.81
CA LEU A 60 -14.92 -20.82 6.88
C LEU A 60 -13.53 -20.44 6.35
N LEU A 61 -12.89 -21.36 5.63
CA LEU A 61 -11.57 -21.11 5.02
C LEU A 61 -11.64 -20.01 3.95
N ALA A 62 -12.61 -20.07 3.04
CA ALA A 62 -12.79 -19.04 2.01
C ALA A 62 -13.07 -17.66 2.63
N GLY A 63 -13.85 -17.59 3.71
CA GLY A 63 -14.12 -16.38 4.46
C GLY A 63 -12.87 -15.78 5.08
N TRP A 64 -12.04 -16.60 5.76
CA TRP A 64 -10.77 -16.15 6.33
C TRP A 64 -9.77 -15.67 5.26
N VAL A 65 -9.66 -16.40 4.15
CA VAL A 65 -8.83 -15.98 3.01
C VAL A 65 -9.36 -14.67 2.41
N GLY A 66 -10.68 -14.52 2.28
CA GLY A 66 -11.29 -13.28 1.81
C GLY A 66 -11.01 -12.08 2.73
N ILE A 67 -11.14 -12.26 4.05
CA ILE A 67 -10.86 -11.23 5.05
C ILE A 67 -9.39 -10.80 5.01
N THR A 68 -8.46 -11.76 4.92
CA THR A 68 -7.02 -11.46 4.88
C THR A 68 -6.63 -10.73 3.59
N ILE A 69 -7.11 -11.18 2.42
CA ILE A 69 -6.88 -10.51 1.14
C ILE A 69 -7.48 -9.09 1.15
N HIS A 70 -8.71 -8.95 1.65
CA HIS A 70 -9.38 -7.65 1.70
C HIS A 70 -8.70 -6.68 2.67
N GLY A 71 -8.40 -7.15 3.88
CA GLY A 71 -7.84 -6.35 4.96
C GLY A 71 -6.40 -5.92 4.70
N ALA A 72 -5.54 -6.84 4.28
CA ALA A 72 -4.11 -6.59 4.17
C ALA A 72 -3.70 -6.04 2.80
N ALA A 73 -4.18 -6.64 1.71
CA ALA A 73 -3.68 -6.34 0.36
C ALA A 73 -4.53 -5.28 -0.35
N LEU A 74 -5.84 -5.51 -0.47
CA LEU A 74 -6.74 -4.61 -1.23
C LEU A 74 -6.83 -3.21 -0.64
N ARG A 75 -7.03 -3.11 0.68
CA ARG A 75 -7.14 -1.82 1.35
C ARG A 75 -5.85 -1.02 1.28
N TYR A 76 -4.70 -1.67 1.49
CA TYR A 76 -3.39 -1.03 1.46
C TYR A 76 -3.05 -0.53 0.05
N ASP A 77 -3.12 -1.40 -0.97
CA ASP A 77 -2.78 -1.03 -2.35
C ASP A 77 -3.69 0.09 -2.88
N ARG A 78 -4.98 0.05 -2.52
CA ARG A 78 -5.93 1.11 -2.87
C ARG A 78 -5.59 2.44 -2.19
N ALA A 79 -5.26 2.41 -0.90
CA ALA A 79 -4.88 3.62 -0.17
C ALA A 79 -3.58 4.22 -0.72
N LEU A 80 -2.62 3.38 -1.10
CA LEU A 80 -1.35 3.82 -1.68
C LEU A 80 -1.52 4.40 -3.08
N ALA A 81 -2.33 3.78 -3.94
CA ALA A 81 -2.66 4.36 -5.24
C ALA A 81 -3.35 5.73 -5.09
N ALA A 82 -4.32 5.85 -4.18
CA ALA A 82 -4.98 7.13 -3.92
C ALA A 82 -4.02 8.20 -3.38
N HIS A 83 -3.08 7.81 -2.51
CA HIS A 83 -2.06 8.72 -1.99
C HIS A 83 -1.10 9.21 -3.08
N ILE A 84 -0.60 8.30 -3.93
CA ILE A 84 0.26 8.65 -5.05
C ILE A 84 -0.49 9.58 -6.02
N GLY A 85 -1.76 9.27 -6.34
CA GLY A 85 -2.60 10.10 -7.21
C GLY A 85 -2.70 11.55 -6.71
N ARG A 86 -2.99 11.75 -5.41
CA ARG A 86 -3.05 13.09 -4.81
C ARG A 86 -1.71 13.83 -4.88
N ILE A 87 -0.59 13.13 -4.66
CA ILE A 87 0.75 13.72 -4.78
C ILE A 87 1.04 14.16 -6.21
N LEU A 88 0.63 13.36 -7.20
CA LEU A 88 0.83 13.69 -8.62
C LEU A 88 -0.03 14.87 -9.05
N GLU A 89 -1.28 14.95 -8.60
CA GLU A 89 -2.17 16.10 -8.86
C GLU A 89 -1.64 17.40 -8.24
N ALA A 90 -1.05 17.32 -7.05
CA ALA A 90 -0.52 18.47 -6.32
C ALA A 90 0.93 18.85 -6.69
N GLN A 91 1.50 18.33 -7.79
CA GLN A 91 2.87 18.64 -8.21
C GLN A 91 3.15 20.13 -8.43
N GLY A 92 2.11 20.94 -8.69
CA GLY A 92 2.23 22.40 -8.81
C GLY A 92 2.48 23.14 -7.48
N GLU A 93 2.26 22.50 -6.33
CA GLU A 93 2.41 23.08 -4.99
C GLU A 93 3.72 22.66 -4.30
N GLU A 94 4.70 22.22 -5.09
CA GLU A 94 5.94 21.65 -4.58
C GLU A 94 6.82 22.69 -3.87
N ARG A 95 7.03 22.48 -2.57
CA ARG A 95 7.95 23.26 -1.74
C ARG A 95 9.32 22.59 -1.72
N ARG A 96 10.38 23.34 -1.97
CA ARG A 96 11.76 22.85 -1.89
C ARG A 96 12.37 23.25 -0.55
N VAL A 97 12.98 22.29 0.14
CA VAL A 97 13.65 22.51 1.42
C VAL A 97 15.03 21.86 1.36
N ARG A 98 16.07 22.66 1.61
CA ARG A 98 17.45 22.20 1.62
C ARG A 98 17.90 21.99 3.06
N GLY A 99 18.50 20.83 3.33
CA GLY A 99 19.05 20.56 4.65
C GLY A 99 19.65 19.16 4.76
N ARG A 100 20.12 18.82 5.95
CA ARG A 100 20.54 17.46 6.29
C ARG A 100 19.32 16.62 6.62
N VAL A 101 19.21 15.47 5.98
CA VAL A 101 18.02 14.61 6.05
C VAL A 101 18.30 13.39 6.92
N THR A 102 17.46 13.16 7.92
CA THR A 102 17.51 11.95 8.75
C THR A 102 16.14 11.26 8.71
N VAL A 103 16.11 10.02 8.22
CA VAL A 103 14.90 9.19 8.25
C VAL A 103 14.81 8.50 9.60
N GLU A 104 13.74 8.76 10.35
CA GLU A 104 13.53 8.13 11.65
C GLU A 104 13.06 6.68 11.48
N LYS A 105 13.55 5.78 12.33
CA LYS A 105 13.14 4.36 12.33
C LYS A 105 11.68 4.14 12.69
N LYS A 106 11.02 5.14 13.30
CA LYS A 106 9.61 5.05 13.70
C LYS A 106 8.70 5.19 12.48
N SER A 107 7.97 4.10 12.20
CA SER A 107 6.88 4.11 11.22
C SER A 107 5.59 4.51 11.93
N ALA A 108 4.78 5.33 11.27
CA ALA A 108 3.44 5.66 11.71
C ALA A 108 2.46 5.10 10.68
N ALA A 109 1.52 4.27 11.14
CA ALA A 109 0.38 3.88 10.33
C ALA A 109 -0.63 5.03 10.40
N ILE A 110 -0.98 5.62 9.26
CA ILE A 110 -2.09 6.57 9.21
C ILE A 110 -3.39 5.75 9.09
N PRO A 111 -4.34 5.84 10.04
CA PRO A 111 -5.56 5.04 10.00
C PRO A 111 -6.31 5.20 8.67
N GLY A 112 -6.61 4.09 8.00
CA GLY A 112 -7.28 4.09 6.69
C GLY A 112 -6.37 4.53 5.52
N SER A 113 -5.07 4.63 5.75
CA SER A 113 -4.08 5.15 4.81
C SER A 113 -2.80 4.29 4.85
N ILE A 114 -1.75 4.77 4.22
CA ILE A 114 -0.47 4.10 4.05
C ILE A 114 0.41 4.17 5.31
N ASP A 115 1.37 3.25 5.39
CA ASP A 115 2.46 3.37 6.35
C ASP A 115 3.44 4.44 5.88
N VAL A 116 3.81 5.34 6.79
CA VAL A 116 4.76 6.42 6.52
C VAL A 116 5.90 6.39 7.53
N ARG A 117 7.09 6.81 7.11
CA ARG A 117 8.20 7.09 8.00
C ARG A 117 8.36 8.59 8.20
N ARG A 118 8.73 8.99 9.42
CA ARG A 118 9.07 10.38 9.73
C ARG A 118 10.44 10.71 9.17
N VAL A 119 10.54 11.90 8.60
CA VAL A 119 11.77 12.47 8.06
C VAL A 119 12.04 13.77 8.82
N ARG A 120 13.23 13.88 9.38
CA ARG A 120 13.71 15.11 10.00
C ARG A 120 14.64 15.82 9.03
N ILE A 121 14.43 17.12 8.85
CA ILE A 121 15.21 17.96 7.95
C ILE A 121 15.85 19.05 8.82
N GLU A 122 17.18 19.01 8.95
CA GLU A 122 17.95 20.02 9.66
C GLU A 122 18.36 21.10 8.66
N THR A 123 17.80 22.30 8.81
CA THR A 123 18.06 23.48 8.00
C THR A 123 18.80 24.54 8.80
N ALA A 124 19.34 25.57 8.14
CA ALA A 124 20.02 26.69 8.81
C ALA A 124 19.10 27.43 9.80
N ASP A 125 17.79 27.47 9.51
CA ASP A 125 16.78 28.21 10.29
C ASP A 125 16.08 27.33 11.35
N GLY A 126 16.43 26.04 11.44
CA GLY A 126 15.86 25.11 12.42
C GLY A 126 15.55 23.72 11.87
N THR A 127 14.75 22.95 12.62
CA THR A 127 14.40 21.56 12.27
C THR A 127 12.98 21.47 11.74
N GLU A 128 12.81 21.03 10.50
CA GLU A 128 11.51 20.68 9.92
C GLU A 128 11.23 19.17 10.01
N ARG A 129 9.94 18.81 10.00
CA ARG A 129 9.48 17.42 10.00
C ARG A 129 8.60 17.17 8.79
N ALA A 130 8.88 16.10 8.08
CA ALA A 130 8.12 15.63 6.93
C ALA A 130 7.85 14.12 7.04
N PHE A 131 7.10 13.59 6.09
CA PHE A 131 6.79 12.17 6.00
C PHE A 131 7.20 11.62 4.65
N VAL A 132 7.56 10.34 4.59
CA VAL A 132 7.79 9.62 3.33
C VAL A 132 7.01 8.32 3.38
N GLY A 133 6.44 7.87 2.25
CA GLY A 133 5.83 6.55 2.20
C GLY A 133 6.84 5.47 2.59
N ALA A 134 6.45 4.53 3.45
CA ALA A 134 7.30 3.42 3.89
C ALA A 134 8.04 2.69 2.75
N PRO A 135 7.44 2.38 1.57
CA PRO A 135 8.16 1.73 0.48
C PRO A 135 9.29 2.59 -0.13
N PHE A 136 9.27 3.91 0.08
CA PHE A 136 10.27 4.85 -0.48
C PHE A 136 11.32 5.28 0.54
N ALA A 137 11.14 4.95 1.82
CA ALA A 137 12.05 5.37 2.89
C ALA A 137 13.49 4.92 2.67
N ALA A 138 13.70 3.67 2.21
CA ALA A 138 15.04 3.15 1.93
C ALA A 138 15.73 3.88 0.76
N ALA A 139 14.96 4.30 -0.25
CA ALA A 139 15.49 5.08 -1.37
C ALA A 139 15.92 6.48 -0.91
N LEU A 140 15.13 7.11 -0.02
CA LEU A 140 15.47 8.38 0.61
C LEU A 140 16.70 8.27 1.52
N GLU A 141 16.79 7.24 2.36
CA GLU A 141 17.95 6.99 3.22
C GLU A 141 19.24 6.88 2.39
N LYS A 142 19.20 6.15 1.27
CA LYS A 142 20.34 6.01 0.36
C LYS A 142 20.71 7.33 -0.32
N ALA A 143 19.72 8.13 -0.73
CA ALA A 143 19.95 9.43 -1.35
C ALA A 143 20.56 10.43 -0.36
N ALA A 144 20.06 10.46 0.88
CA ALA A 144 20.54 11.34 1.95
C ALA A 144 21.93 10.96 2.48
N ALA A 145 22.27 9.67 2.51
CA ALA A 145 23.59 9.21 2.97
C ALA A 145 24.72 9.54 1.97
N ALA A 146 24.38 9.80 0.70
CA ALA A 146 25.35 10.08 -0.34
C ALA A 146 25.78 11.56 -0.39
N ASP A 147 24.92 12.49 0.06
CA ASP A 147 25.16 13.93 0.00
C ASP A 147 24.84 14.57 1.36
N GLY A 148 25.85 15.15 2.04
CA GLY A 148 25.69 15.68 3.40
C GLY A 148 24.59 16.74 3.56
N GLU A 149 24.31 17.52 2.51
CA GLU A 149 23.12 18.36 2.36
C GLU A 149 22.37 17.95 1.11
N THR A 150 21.05 17.82 1.21
CA THR A 150 20.20 17.43 0.08
C THR A 150 18.99 18.35 -0.04
N THR A 151 18.60 18.70 -1.26
CA THR A 151 17.37 19.47 -1.50
C THR A 151 16.21 18.49 -1.63
N LEU A 152 15.28 18.54 -0.69
CA LEU A 152 14.06 17.74 -0.71
C LEU A 152 12.93 18.51 -1.38
N CYS A 153 12.15 17.78 -2.17
CA CYS A 153 10.88 18.23 -2.71
C CYS A 153 9.77 17.74 -1.79
N LEU A 154 8.91 18.66 -1.33
CA LEU A 154 7.83 18.41 -0.40
C LEU A 154 6.49 18.84 -0.99
N ILE A 155 5.46 18.01 -0.81
CA ILE A 155 4.07 18.33 -1.15
C ILE A 155 3.20 18.01 0.07
N GLY A 156 2.52 19.01 0.65
CA GLY A 156 1.64 18.82 1.81
C GLY A 156 2.32 18.16 3.03
N GLY A 157 3.64 18.36 3.20
CA GLY A 157 4.44 17.72 4.26
C GLY A 157 4.99 16.33 3.92
N TYR A 158 4.80 15.84 2.70
CA TYR A 158 5.35 14.56 2.20
C TYR A 158 6.55 14.77 1.29
N VAL A 159 7.61 13.99 1.49
CA VAL A 159 8.80 13.96 0.63
C VAL A 159 8.48 13.24 -0.67
N THR A 160 8.51 13.97 -1.78
CA THR A 160 8.15 13.45 -3.11
C THR A 160 9.37 13.12 -3.97
N GLY A 161 10.51 13.72 -3.66
CA GLY A 161 11.75 13.50 -4.40
C GLY A 161 12.92 14.26 -3.81
N VAL A 162 14.07 14.06 -4.45
CA VAL A 162 15.35 14.65 -4.10
C VAL A 162 15.91 15.36 -5.33
N GLU A 163 16.40 16.58 -5.16
CA GLU A 163 17.07 17.35 -6.21
C GLU A 163 18.56 17.47 -5.85
N ARG A 164 19.41 17.04 -6.80
CA ARG A 164 20.87 17.21 -6.79
C ARG A 164 21.31 18.27 -7.78
#